data_AF-A0A6J4XWA8-F1
#
_entry.id   AF-A0A6J4XWA8-F1
#
_cell.length_a   1.000
_cell.length_b   1.000
_cell.length_c   1.000
_cell.angle_alpha   90.00
_cell.angle_beta   90.00
_cell.angle_gamma   90.00
#
_symmetry.space_group_name_H-M   'P 1'
#
loop_
_entity.id
_entity.type
_entity.pdbx_description
1 polymer ?
#
loop_
_entity_poly.entity_id
_entity_poly.type
_entity_poly.pdbx_seq_one_letter_code
_entity_poly.pdbx_strand_id
1 'polypeptide(L)'
;MLILGIFVTMLNLTASNAAAASLRCGSRLITAGDYRDRVLSECGDPDHVQVWEEERVYGFRRHPRYYGVHDDYEYVHPDAGYNQPYRVRKLVIVEEWTYNHGPTRFLDHLRLENGIVRNIVSGDYGY
;
A
#
# COMPACT_ATOMS: atom_id res chain seq x y z
N MET A 1 -16.61 10.45 57.94
CA MET A 1 -16.50 9.23 57.11
C MET A 1 -17.42 9.35 55.90
N LEU A 2 -16.93 9.93 54.80
CA LEU A 2 -17.53 9.73 53.48
C LEU A 2 -16.37 9.85 52.49
N ILE A 3 -15.96 8.67 52.00
CA ILE A 3 -14.76 8.47 51.20
C ILE A 3 -14.97 9.14 49.86
N LEU A 4 -14.06 10.06 49.54
CA LEU A 4 -13.90 10.70 48.26
C LEU A 4 -13.70 9.59 47.20
N GLY A 5 -14.78 9.23 46.50
CA GLY A 5 -14.77 8.19 45.48
C GLY A 5 -13.99 8.68 44.26
N ILE A 6 -12.69 8.42 44.25
CA ILE A 6 -11.82 8.64 43.10
C ILE A 6 -12.34 7.74 41.99
N PHE A 7 -13.11 8.30 41.06
CA PHE A 7 -13.46 7.66 39.80
C PHE A 7 -12.18 7.65 38.95
N VAL A 8 -11.30 6.68 39.21
CA VAL A 8 -10.17 6.37 38.32
C VAL A 8 -10.79 5.81 37.04
N THR A 9 -11.11 6.69 36.09
CA THR A 9 -11.37 6.28 34.71
C THR A 9 -10.06 5.70 34.18
N MET A 10 -9.92 4.37 34.25
CA MET A 10 -8.89 3.63 33.51
C MET A 10 -9.10 3.89 32.02
N LEU A 11 -8.40 4.88 31.50
CA LEU A 11 -8.25 5.13 30.09
C LEU A 11 -7.43 3.96 29.52
N ASN A 12 -8.11 2.96 29.00
CA ASN A 12 -7.49 1.86 28.27
C ASN A 12 -6.86 2.44 27.00
N LEU A 13 -5.56 2.75 27.06
CA LEU A 13 -4.75 2.97 25.86
C LEU A 13 -4.62 1.62 25.16
N THR A 14 -5.51 1.36 24.20
CA THR A 14 -5.28 0.31 23.22
C THR A 14 -4.11 0.74 22.35
N ALA A 15 -2.91 0.22 22.65
CA ALA A 15 -1.77 0.36 21.77
C ALA A 15 -2.07 -0.43 20.48
N SER A 16 -2.45 0.28 19.41
CA SER A 16 -2.54 -0.29 18.09
C SER A 16 -1.13 -0.64 17.62
N ASN A 17 -0.76 -1.92 17.66
CA ASN A 17 0.44 -2.40 16.98
C ASN A 17 0.19 -2.38 15.46
N ALA A 18 0.42 -1.23 14.83
CA ALA A 18 0.59 -1.18 13.39
C ALA A 18 1.96 -1.78 13.07
N ALA A 19 2.02 -3.10 12.89
CA ALA A 19 3.22 -3.75 12.38
C ALA A 19 3.42 -3.28 10.93
N ALA A 20 4.41 -2.41 10.72
CA ALA A 20 4.86 -2.10 9.39
C ALA A 20 5.56 -3.35 8.83
N ALA A 21 4.95 -3.97 7.82
CA ALA A 21 5.58 -5.10 7.13
C ALA A 21 6.85 -4.64 6.42
N SER A 22 7.87 -5.50 6.42
CA SER A 22 9.19 -5.17 5.92
C SER A 22 9.91 -6.40 5.39
N LEU A 23 10.62 -6.25 4.28
CA LEU A 23 11.49 -7.29 3.71
C LEU A 23 12.93 -7.02 4.16
N ARG A 24 13.61 -8.05 4.69
CA ARG A 24 15.02 -7.95 5.10
C ARG A 24 15.94 -8.48 4.01
N CYS A 25 16.88 -7.64 3.59
CA CYS A 25 17.88 -7.96 2.57
C CYS A 25 19.28 -7.75 3.17
N GLY A 26 19.84 -8.80 3.77
CA GLY A 26 21.05 -8.71 4.57
C GLY A 26 20.88 -7.79 5.78
N SER A 27 21.68 -6.71 5.84
CA SER A 27 21.60 -5.69 6.90
C SER A 27 20.58 -4.58 6.62
N ARG A 28 19.96 -4.60 5.43
CA ARG A 28 19.03 -3.57 4.97
C ARG A 28 17.59 -4.04 5.11
N LEU A 29 16.69 -3.05 5.17
CA LEU A 29 15.27 -3.26 5.32
C LEU A 29 14.53 -2.45 4.25
N ILE A 30 13.66 -3.13 3.52
CA ILE A 30 12.72 -2.55 2.56
C ILE A 30 11.35 -2.45 3.24
N THR A 31 10.67 -1.33 3.03
CA THR A 31 9.36 -1.00 3.61
C THR A 31 8.44 -0.36 2.58
N ALA A 32 7.16 -0.21 2.91
CA ALA A 32 6.23 0.52 2.06
C ALA A 32 6.72 1.96 1.81
N GLY A 33 6.65 2.41 0.56
CA GLY A 33 7.17 3.69 0.09
C GLY A 33 8.54 3.61 -0.58
N ASP A 34 9.26 2.49 -0.43
CA ASP A 34 10.53 2.29 -1.14
C ASP A 34 10.32 2.11 -2.65
N TYR A 35 11.28 2.60 -3.43
CA TYR A 35 11.24 2.51 -4.89
C TYR A 35 11.84 1.20 -5.39
N ARG A 36 11.35 0.75 -6.55
CA ARG A 36 11.74 -0.47 -7.27
C ARG A 36 13.25 -0.64 -7.39
N ASP A 37 13.96 0.43 -7.75
CA ASP A 37 15.42 0.46 -7.90
C ASP A 37 16.14 0.18 -6.58
N ARG A 38 15.67 0.74 -5.47
CA ARG A 38 16.20 0.45 -4.14
C ARG A 38 16.01 -1.03 -3.80
N VAL A 39 14.83 -1.59 -4.04
CA VAL A 39 14.56 -3.02 -3.80
C VAL A 39 15.57 -3.88 -4.57
N LEU A 40 15.74 -3.64 -5.87
CA LEU A 40 16.70 -4.39 -6.69
C LEU A 40 18.14 -4.22 -6.21
N SER A 41 18.53 -3.00 -5.83
CA SER A 41 19.91 -2.73 -5.37
C SER A 41 20.26 -3.39 -4.04
N GLU A 42 19.28 -3.50 -3.12
CA GLU A 42 19.52 -4.01 -1.76
C GLU A 42 19.21 -5.51 -1.64
N CYS A 43 18.25 -6.01 -2.42
CA CYS A 43 17.74 -7.39 -2.34
C CYS A 43 18.16 -8.27 -3.52
N GLY A 44 18.57 -7.69 -4.64
CA GLY A 44 18.76 -8.40 -5.90
C GLY A 44 17.43 -8.70 -6.60
N ASP A 45 17.54 -9.51 -7.65
CA ASP A 45 16.39 -9.90 -8.47
C ASP A 45 15.44 -10.82 -7.70
N PRO A 46 14.11 -10.62 -7.82
CA PRO A 46 13.12 -11.54 -7.28
C PRO A 46 13.06 -12.85 -8.09
N ASP A 47 12.63 -13.93 -7.45
CA ASP A 47 12.47 -15.24 -8.08
C ASP A 47 11.31 -15.27 -9.07
N HIS A 48 10.23 -14.56 -8.80
CA HIS A 48 9.07 -14.43 -9.68
C HIS A 48 8.58 -12.98 -9.72
N VAL A 49 8.19 -12.53 -10.92
CA VAL A 49 7.59 -11.22 -11.17
C VAL A 49 6.35 -11.40 -12.04
N GLN A 50 5.23 -10.87 -11.56
CA GLN A 50 4.01 -10.71 -12.35
C GLN A 50 3.75 -9.22 -12.54
N VAL A 51 3.39 -8.81 -13.76
CA VAL A 51 3.11 -7.41 -14.10
C VAL A 51 1.79 -7.32 -14.84
N TRP A 52 0.93 -6.39 -14.43
CA TRP A 52 -0.31 -6.09 -15.14
C TRP A 52 -0.70 -4.63 -14.95
N GLU A 53 -1.61 -4.16 -15.82
CA GLU A 53 -2.22 -2.84 -15.70
C GLU A 53 -3.56 -2.96 -14.99
N GLU A 54 -3.76 -2.16 -13.96
CA GLU A 54 -5.03 -2.09 -13.22
C GLU A 54 -5.65 -0.70 -13.43
N GLU A 55 -6.85 -0.66 -14.01
CA GLU A 55 -7.63 0.57 -14.10
C GLU A 55 -8.32 0.85 -12.76
N ARG A 56 -8.07 2.03 -12.18
CA ARG A 56 -8.70 2.49 -10.94
C ARG A 56 -9.50 3.76 -11.17
N VAL A 57 -10.73 3.75 -10.68
CA VAL A 57 -11.64 4.90 -10.79
C VAL A 57 -11.69 5.63 -9.46
N TYR A 58 -11.26 6.90 -9.47
CA TYR A 58 -11.28 7.78 -8.31
C TYR A 58 -12.43 8.78 -8.41
N GLY A 59 -13.23 8.87 -7.34
CA GLY A 59 -14.34 9.83 -7.24
C GLY A 59 -13.93 11.09 -6.49
N PHE A 60 -14.14 12.26 -7.09
CA PHE A 60 -13.85 13.56 -6.48
C PHE A 60 -15.14 14.37 -6.33
N ARG A 61 -15.35 14.96 -5.15
CA ARG A 61 -16.48 15.88 -4.94
C ARG A 61 -16.29 17.24 -5.62
N ARG A 62 -15.04 17.65 -5.79
CA ARG A 62 -14.63 18.87 -6.48
C ARG A 62 -13.87 18.49 -7.74
N HIS A 63 -13.73 19.43 -8.67
CA HIS A 63 -12.95 19.22 -9.87
C HIS A 63 -11.52 18.75 -9.52
N PRO A 64 -10.99 17.66 -10.12
CA PRO A 64 -9.72 17.05 -9.70
C PRO A 64 -8.51 18.00 -9.74
N ARG A 65 -8.52 19.01 -10.62
CA ARG A 65 -7.52 20.10 -10.65
C ARG A 65 -7.33 20.79 -9.29
N TYR A 66 -8.35 20.83 -8.43
CA TYR A 66 -8.23 21.39 -7.09
C TYR A 66 -7.22 20.64 -6.20
N TYR A 67 -7.00 19.35 -6.44
CA TYR A 67 -6.06 18.50 -5.71
C TYR A 67 -4.69 18.36 -6.39
N GLY A 68 -4.38 19.22 -7.37
CA GLY A 68 -3.11 19.16 -8.10
C GLY A 68 -3.01 17.98 -9.07
N VAL A 69 -4.13 17.36 -9.45
CA VAL A 69 -4.16 16.32 -10.48
C VAL A 69 -4.22 17.01 -11.84
N HIS A 70 -3.09 17.01 -12.55
CA HIS A 70 -2.92 17.67 -13.86
C HIS A 70 -2.83 16.69 -15.03
N ASP A 71 -3.00 15.39 -14.78
CA ASP A 71 -2.86 14.32 -15.77
C ASP A 71 -3.99 14.35 -16.82
N ASP A 72 -3.74 13.73 -17.97
CA ASP A 72 -4.61 13.56 -19.13
C ASP A 72 -5.67 12.46 -18.93
N TYR A 73 -6.45 12.56 -17.85
CA TYR A 73 -7.49 11.56 -17.61
C TYR A 73 -8.70 11.73 -18.52
N GLU A 74 -9.31 10.60 -18.87
CA GLU A 74 -10.64 10.56 -19.47
C GLU A 74 -11.69 10.98 -18.43
N TYR A 75 -12.33 12.13 -18.65
CA TYR A 75 -13.46 12.56 -17.83
C TYR A 75 -14.67 11.72 -18.21
N VAL A 76 -15.09 10.82 -17.33
CA VAL A 76 -16.40 10.17 -17.48
C VAL A 76 -17.44 11.19 -17.06
N HIS A 77 -17.93 11.99 -18.00
CA HIS A 77 -19.04 12.91 -17.77
C HIS A 77 -20.30 12.10 -17.49
N PRO A 78 -20.89 12.19 -16.28
CA PRO A 78 -22.20 11.63 -16.07
C PRO A 78 -23.22 12.52 -16.79
N ASP A 79 -23.94 11.95 -17.76
CA ASP A 79 -25.18 12.55 -18.23
C ASP A 79 -26.12 12.72 -17.01
N ALA A 80 -26.54 13.97 -16.78
CA ALA A 80 -27.56 14.40 -15.81
C ALA A 80 -27.21 14.51 -14.30
N GLY A 81 -27.51 15.70 -13.77
CA GLY A 81 -27.85 15.94 -12.35
C GLY A 81 -26.73 16.57 -11.50
N TYR A 82 -27.00 17.75 -10.94
CA TYR A 82 -26.10 18.68 -10.24
C TYR A 82 -25.36 18.19 -8.97
N ASN A 83 -25.13 16.89 -8.79
CA ASN A 83 -24.46 16.38 -7.57
C ASN A 83 -23.62 15.10 -7.77
N GLN A 84 -23.15 14.82 -8.99
CA GLN A 84 -22.32 13.64 -9.23
C GLN A 84 -20.82 13.94 -8.98
N PRO A 85 -20.09 13.02 -8.32
CA PRO A 85 -18.65 13.16 -8.17
C PRO A 85 -17.96 13.02 -9.54
N TYR A 86 -16.92 13.82 -9.77
CA TYR A 86 -16.03 13.66 -10.91
C TYR A 86 -15.34 12.30 -10.82
N ARG A 87 -15.42 11.50 -11.87
CA ARG A 87 -14.75 10.19 -11.93
C ARG A 87 -13.54 10.29 -12.83
N VAL A 88 -12.38 9.94 -12.27
CA VAL A 88 -11.10 9.91 -12.95
C VAL A 88 -10.65 8.47 -13.06
N ARG A 89 -10.44 7.99 -14.28
CA ARG A 89 -9.79 6.70 -14.55
C ARG A 89 -8.28 6.90 -14.50
N LYS A 90 -7.57 6.02 -13.80
CA LYS A 90 -6.11 6.00 -13.74
C LYS A 90 -5.62 4.60 -13.99
N LEU A 91 -4.68 4.45 -14.92
CA LEU A 91 -3.95 3.21 -15.12
C LEU A 91 -2.82 3.14 -14.08
N VAL A 92 -2.76 2.02 -13.36
CA VAL A 92 -1.70 1.73 -12.40
C VAL A 92 -0.97 0.48 -12.87
N ILE A 93 0.34 0.58 -13.09
CA ILE A 93 1.18 -0.59 -13.32
C ILE A 93 1.40 -1.25 -11.97
N VAL A 94 0.89 -2.46 -11.82
CA VAL A 94 1.09 -3.27 -10.62
C VAL A 94 2.11 -4.35 -10.93
N GLU A 95 3.08 -4.49 -10.02
CA GLU A 95 4.03 -5.58 -10.04
C GLU A 95 3.88 -6.39 -8.74
N GLU A 96 3.76 -7.71 -8.84
CA GLU A 96 3.86 -8.62 -7.70
C GLU A 96 5.14 -9.44 -7.80
N TRP A 97 6.02 -9.25 -6.83
CA TRP A 97 7.33 -9.88 -6.76
C TRP A 97 7.35 -10.89 -5.64
N THR A 98 8.04 -12.01 -5.85
CA THR A 98 8.23 -13.05 -4.84
C THR A 98 9.71 -13.31 -4.63
N TYR A 99 10.14 -13.29 -3.37
CA TYR A 99 11.45 -13.74 -2.94
C TYR A 99 11.31 -15.08 -2.20
N ASN A 100 11.95 -16.11 -2.72
CA ASN A 100 12.01 -17.44 -2.12
C ASN A 100 13.29 -17.60 -1.29
N HIS A 101 13.10 -17.85 0.00
CA HIS A 101 14.18 -17.97 0.97
C HIS A 101 14.56 -19.42 1.30
N GLY A 102 14.01 -20.38 0.55
CA GLY A 102 14.14 -21.83 0.73
C GLY A 102 13.05 -22.45 1.61
N PRO A 103 13.00 -23.79 1.71
CA PRO A 103 11.87 -24.54 2.28
C PRO A 103 11.68 -24.39 3.79
N THR A 104 12.62 -23.77 4.50
CA THR A 104 12.56 -23.54 5.95
C THR A 104 12.15 -22.13 6.32
N ARG A 105 11.91 -21.26 5.33
CA ARG A 105 11.53 -19.86 5.53
C ARG A 105 10.32 -19.54 4.67
N PHE A 106 9.53 -18.58 5.14
CA PHE A 106 8.39 -18.08 4.37
C PHE A 106 8.86 -17.32 3.14
N LEU A 107 8.07 -17.36 2.07
CA LEU A 107 8.20 -16.46 0.93
C LEU A 107 7.92 -15.02 1.37
N ASP A 108 8.55 -14.05 0.72
CA ASP A 108 8.13 -12.65 0.82
C ASP A 108 7.51 -12.20 -0.51
N HIS A 109 6.27 -11.71 -0.42
CA HIS A 109 5.54 -11.13 -1.55
C HIS A 109 5.50 -9.62 -1.44
N LEU A 110 5.97 -8.94 -2.47
CA LEU A 110 5.99 -7.48 -2.56
C LEU A 110 5.02 -7.05 -3.66
N ARG A 111 4.12 -6.12 -3.33
CA ARG A 111 3.28 -5.45 -4.31
C ARG A 111 3.82 -4.04 -4.54
N LEU A 112 4.26 -3.78 -5.76
CA LEU A 112 4.68 -2.47 -6.22
C LEU A 112 3.57 -1.87 -7.09
N GLU A 113 3.35 -0.56 -6.95
CA GLU A 113 2.44 0.18 -7.81
C GLU A 113 3.15 1.40 -8.36
N ASN A 114 3.24 1.47 -9.69
CA ASN A 114 4.04 2.45 -10.42
C ASN A 114 5.48 2.51 -9.90
N GLY A 115 6.07 1.34 -9.64
CA GLY A 115 7.44 1.20 -9.14
C GLY A 115 7.66 1.57 -7.66
N ILE A 116 6.60 1.75 -6.86
CA ILE A 116 6.70 2.03 -5.42
C ILE A 116 6.12 0.86 -4.63
N VAL A 117 6.85 0.35 -3.66
CA VAL A 117 6.37 -0.70 -2.75
C VAL A 117 5.15 -0.17 -2.00
N ARG A 118 3.99 -0.81 -2.21
CA ARG A 118 2.75 -0.50 -1.50
C ARG A 118 2.47 -1.47 -0.38
N ASN A 119 2.87 -2.72 -0.55
CA ASN A 119 2.58 -3.76 0.42
C ASN A 119 3.64 -4.85 0.40
N ILE A 120 3.87 -5.42 1.57
CA ILE A 120 4.79 -6.55 1.79
C ILE A 120 4.03 -7.53 2.67
N VAL A 121 3.98 -8.80 2.28
CA VAL A 121 3.36 -9.87 3.07
C VAL A 121 4.22 -11.13 2.99
N SER A 122 4.26 -11.88 4.08
CA SER A 122 4.85 -13.21 4.05
C SER A 122 3.84 -14.23 3.54
N GLY A 123 4.27 -15.10 2.63
CA GLY A 123 3.49 -16.20 2.09
C GLY A 123 3.69 -17.51 2.86
N ASP A 124 3.45 -18.62 2.16
CA ASP A 124 3.76 -19.96 2.65
C ASP A 124 5.28 -20.20 2.69
N TYR A 125 5.69 -21.40 3.11
CA TYR A 125 7.10 -21.80 3.01
C TYR A 125 7.58 -21.82 1.56
N GLY A 126 8.85 -21.47 1.38
CA GLY A 126 9.53 -21.59 0.11
C GLY A 126 9.67 -23.03 -0.39
N TYR A 127 10.29 -23.16 -1.56
CA TYR A 127 10.65 -24.44 -2.18
C TYR A 127 12.15 -24.54 -2.42
#